data_AF-A0A7M3P194-F1
#
_entry.id   AF-A0A7M3P194-F1
#
_cell.length_a   1.000
_cell.length_b   1.000
_cell.length_c   1.000
_cell.angle_alpha   90.00
_cell.angle_beta   90.00
_cell.angle_gamma   90.00
#
_symmetry.space_group_name_H-M   'P 1'
#
loop_
_entity.id
_entity.type
_entity.pdbx_description
1 polymer ?
#
loop_
_entity_poly.entity_id
_entity_poly.type
_entity_poly.pdbx_seq_one_letter_code
_entity_poly.pdbx_strand_id
1 'polypeptide(L)' 'MGLSVGLSVGTSIGLVFGLIIFDNLALGLALGMTLGIAVGTAIGVGRTRTGEPEQSGE' A
#
# COMPACT_ATOMS: atom_id res chain seq x y z
N MET A 1 4.49 -6.24 8.70
CA MET A 1 4.45 -4.76 8.78
C MET A 1 4.53 -4.05 7.41
N GLY A 2 5.46 -4.40 6.50
CA GLY A 2 5.65 -3.62 5.25
C GLY A 2 4.47 -3.59 4.28
N LEU A 3 3.84 -4.75 4.03
CA LEU A 3 2.67 -4.88 3.14
C LEU A 3 1.43 -4.14 3.66
N SER A 4 1.15 -4.26 4.96
CA SER A 4 -0.01 -3.63 5.61
C SER A 4 0.07 -2.10 5.52
N VAL A 5 1.26 -1.53 5.75
CA VAL A 5 1.50 -0.08 5.60
C VAL A 5 1.40 0.33 4.14
N GLY A 6 2.03 -0.41 3.22
CA GLY A 6 1.96 -0.13 1.79
C GLY A 6 0.52 -0.14 1.24
N LEU A 7 -0.28 -1.14 1.64
CA LEU A 7 -1.69 -1.22 1.29
C LEU A 7 -2.50 -0.07 1.89
N SER A 8 -2.34 0.26 3.16
CA SER A 8 -3.07 1.37 3.81
C SER A 8 -2.76 2.73 3.16
N VAL A 9 -1.49 2.98 2.85
CA VAL A 9 -1.07 4.21 2.16
C VAL A 9 -1.57 4.22 0.71
N GLY A 10 -1.41 3.11 -0.01
CA GLY A 10 -1.82 2.98 -1.41
C GLY A 10 -3.34 3.11 -1.60
N THR A 11 -4.15 2.51 -0.74
CA THR A 11 -5.61 2.67 -0.80
C THR A 11 -6.05 4.09 -0.46
N SER A 12 -5.45 4.72 0.56
CA SER A 12 -5.76 6.11 0.93
C SER A 12 -5.45 7.07 -0.22
N ILE A 13 -4.26 6.96 -0.83
CA ILE A 13 -3.86 7.77 -1.98
C ILE A 13 -4.76 7.46 -3.19
N GLY A 14 -5.02 6.19 -3.47
CA GLY A 14 -5.86 5.76 -4.58
C GLY A 14 -7.30 6.27 -4.48
N LEU A 15 -7.88 6.29 -3.28
CA LEU A 15 -9.20 6.85 -3.03
C LEU A 15 -9.24 8.35 -3.28
N VAL A 16 -8.26 9.10 -2.78
CA VAL A 16 -8.16 10.55 -2.99
C VAL A 16 -8.00 10.88 -4.47
N PHE A 17 -7.07 10.20 -5.17
CA PHE A 17 -6.87 10.41 -6.61
C PHE A 17 -8.10 9.97 -7.43
N GLY A 18 -8.70 8.83 -7.09
CA GLY A 18 -9.88 8.31 -7.77
C GLY A 18 -11.07 9.25 -7.67
N LEU A 19 -11.31 9.80 -6.49
CA LEU A 19 -12.46 10.66 -6.23
C LEU A 19 -12.23 12.11 -6.68
N ILE A 20 -11.01 12.65 -6.55
CA ILE A 20 -10.73 14.07 -6.84
C ILE A 20 -10.28 14.29 -8.29
N ILE A 21 -9.50 13.38 -8.87
CA ILE A 21 -8.90 13.59 -10.21
C ILE A 21 -9.69 12.87 -11.29
N PHE A 22 -10.02 11.60 -11.06
CA PHE A 22 -10.60 10.73 -12.09
C PHE A 22 -12.13 10.65 -12.04
N ASP A 23 -12.76 11.16 -10.97
CA ASP A 23 -14.19 10.95 -10.63
C ASP A 23 -14.59 9.46 -10.75
N ASN A 24 -13.62 8.57 -10.56
CA ASN A 24 -13.74 7.16 -10.82
C ASN A 24 -12.95 6.37 -9.77
N LEU A 25 -13.69 5.89 -8.78
CA LEU A 25 -13.16 5.09 -7.68
C LEU A 25 -12.45 3.82 -8.17
N ALA A 26 -12.93 3.20 -9.25
CA ALA A 26 -12.31 1.98 -9.78
C ALA A 26 -10.89 2.23 -10.30
N LEU A 27 -10.68 3.31 -11.07
CA LEU A 27 -9.34 3.69 -11.54
C LEU A 27 -8.42 4.11 -10.39
N GLY A 28 -8.94 4.90 -9.45
CA GLY A 28 -8.18 5.31 -8.26
C GLY A 28 -7.73 4.13 -7.39
N LEU A 29 -8.64 3.19 -7.13
CA LEU A 29 -8.33 1.98 -6.35
C LEU A 29 -7.39 1.04 -7.09
N ALA A 30 -7.55 0.87 -8.41
CA ALA A 30 -6.63 0.05 -9.21
C ALA A 30 -5.20 0.59 -9.12
N LEU A 31 -5.01 1.90 -9.36
CA LEU A 31 -3.70 2.56 -9.26
C LEU A 31 -3.16 2.53 -7.82
N GLY A 32 -4.01 2.85 -6.84
CA GLY A 32 -3.64 2.86 -5.42
C GLY A 32 -3.25 1.49 -4.89
N MET A 33 -3.96 0.42 -5.27
CA MET A 33 -3.59 -0.95 -4.92
C MET A 33 -2.28 -1.36 -5.60
N THR A 34 -2.11 -1.13 -6.91
CA THR A 34 -0.87 -1.49 -7.60
C THR A 34 0.33 -0.78 -6.97
N LEU A 35 0.21 0.52 -6.66
CA LEU A 35 1.27 1.28 -6.01
C LEU A 35 1.49 0.81 -4.57
N GLY A 36 0.42 0.62 -3.79
CA GLY A 36 0.49 0.18 -2.40
C GLY A 36 1.07 -1.21 -2.23
N ILE A 37 0.75 -2.13 -3.14
CA ILE A 37 1.33 -3.48 -3.20
C ILE A 37 2.79 -3.39 -3.66
N ALA A 38 3.12 -2.63 -4.71
CA ALA A 38 4.50 -2.48 -5.18
C ALA A 38 5.41 -1.87 -4.10
N VAL A 39 4.95 -0.83 -3.41
CA VAL A 39 5.68 -0.19 -2.31
C VAL A 39 5.70 -1.09 -1.07
N GLY A 40 4.57 -1.70 -0.70
CA GLY A 40 4.49 -2.60 0.45
C GLY A 40 5.34 -3.86 0.30
N THR A 41 5.42 -4.42 -0.91
CA THR A 41 6.31 -5.52 -1.25
C THR A 41 7.76 -5.06 -1.33
N ALA A 42 8.07 -3.92 -1.97
CA ALA A 42 9.43 -3.38 -2.02
C ALA A 42 9.98 -3.07 -0.62
N ILE A 43 9.17 -2.51 0.27
CA ILE A 43 9.54 -2.24 1.66
C ILE A 43 9.60 -3.53 2.48
N GLY A 44 8.66 -4.46 2.29
CA GLY A 44 8.66 -5.76 2.98
C GLY A 44 9.84 -6.65 2.60
N VAL A 45 10.20 -6.67 1.31
CA VAL A 45 11.35 -7.40 0.76
C VAL A 45 12.64 -6.64 1.03
N GLY A 46 12.65 -5.30 1.03
CA GLY A 46 13.81 -4.52 1.46
C GLY A 46 14.15 -4.76 2.94
N ARG A 47 13.12 -4.92 3.78
CA ARG A 47 13.27 -5.25 5.21
C ARG A 47 13.63 -6.72 5.46
N THR A 48 13.37 -7.64 4.53
CA THR A 48 13.86 -9.03 4.65
C THR A 48 15.39 -9.17 4.55
N ARG A 49 16.10 -8.08 4.21
CA ARG A 49 17.57 -8.01 4.34
C ARG A 49 18.05 -7.28 5.60
N THR A 50 17.17 -6.64 6.39
CA THR A 50 17.54 -5.94 7.65
C THR A 50 16.33 -5.66 8.57
N GLY A 51 15.56 -6.66 8.98
CA GLY A 51 14.57 -6.47 10.05
C GLY A 51 13.26 -7.20 9.84
N GLU A 52 13.12 -8.29 10.59
CA GLU A 52 11.87 -8.90 11.02
C GLU A 52 10.76 -7.88 11.26
N PRO A 53 9.55 -8.10 10.72
CA PRO A 53 8.35 -7.65 11.37
C PRO A 53 7.89 -8.76 12.33
N GLU A 54 8.28 -8.63 13.60
CA GLU A 54 7.47 -9.13 14.71
C GLU A 54 6.02 -8.71 14.47
N GLN A 55 5.12 -9.68 14.32
CA GLN A 55 3.73 -9.51 14.71
C GLN A 55 3.61 -10.24 16.05
N SER A 56 4.12 -9.59 17.10
CA SER A 56 3.59 -9.80 18.44
C SER A 56 2.21 -9.17 18.45
N GLY A 57 1.20 -10.01 18.60
CA GLY A 57 -0.20 -9.69 18.69
C GLY A 57 -0.84 -10.84 19.46
N GLU A 58 -0.68 -10.74 20.77
CA GLU A 58 -1.46 -11.40 21.83
C GLU A 58 -2.96 -11.55 21.53
#